data_AF-A0A3B4Z027-F1
#
_entry.id   AF-A0A3B4Z027-F1
#
_cell.length_a   1.000
_cell.length_b   1.000
_cell.length_c   1.000
_cell.angle_alpha   90.00
_cell.angle_beta   90.00
_cell.angle_gamma   90.00
#
_symmetry.space_group_name_H-M   'P 1'
#
loop_
_entity.id
_entity.type
_entity.pdbx_description
1 polymer ?
#
loop_
_entity_poly.entity_id
_entity_poly.type
_entity_poly.pdbx_seq_one_letter_code
_entity_poly.pdbx_strand_id
1 'polypeptide(L)'
;MRGETRLSAGVETALRQRGPCELLGPGLNSVFVPTGRNDSGEENVPLDLSRENLREILQNVAKQQGVSNMRKLGHLNNFVKLLCSVGHSEEKLGFTYEEIIICLRLALLNEAKEVRAAGLRAMRYLIRDSNVLEKVLRLQVDYLIARCIDIQQSNEVERTQALRLARKMITVNALLFPSSVTNSLIAVGNDGLHERDRMVRACVAIICELSLKNPVVVAQRGGLSTILRSVTDCQLSRINEALITTVLHLLNHPHTRQYVRSDVELEVLTRLSLKMFSLKCV
;
A
#
# COMPACT_ATOMS: atom_id res chain seq x y z
N MET A 1 56.90 -16.67 14.52
CA MET A 1 56.15 -15.45 14.16
C MET A 1 55.39 -15.76 12.88
N ARG A 2 54.20 -16.39 12.84
CA ARG A 2 52.91 -16.19 13.52
C ARG A 2 52.39 -14.76 13.41
N GLY A 3 51.42 -14.56 12.51
CA GLY A 3 50.38 -13.55 12.71
C GLY A 3 49.82 -12.87 11.46
N GLU A 4 49.34 -13.59 10.43
CA GLU A 4 48.53 -12.95 9.36
C GLU A 4 47.71 -13.98 8.54
N THR A 5 46.81 -14.69 9.19
CA THR A 5 45.69 -15.41 8.54
C THR A 5 44.72 -15.84 9.64
N ARG A 6 43.69 -15.02 9.92
CA ARG A 6 42.47 -15.37 10.68
C ARG A 6 41.61 -14.12 10.84
N LEU A 7 40.82 -13.78 9.82
CA LEU A 7 39.60 -12.97 9.98
C LEU A 7 38.66 -12.99 8.76
N SER A 8 38.88 -13.89 7.78
CA SER A 8 37.99 -14.04 6.61
C SER A 8 37.34 -15.42 6.46
N ALA A 9 37.30 -16.23 7.53
CA ALA A 9 36.77 -17.61 7.47
C ALA A 9 35.58 -17.87 8.42
N GLY A 10 34.94 -16.82 8.95
CA GLY A 10 33.86 -16.92 9.94
C GLY A 10 32.45 -16.55 9.46
N VAL A 11 32.29 -16.06 8.23
CA VAL A 11 30.99 -15.53 7.74
C VAL A 11 30.43 -16.33 6.55
N GLU A 12 31.26 -17.12 5.87
CA GLU A 12 30.85 -17.87 4.67
C GLU A 12 30.32 -19.29 4.93
N THR A 13 30.33 -19.77 6.18
CA THR A 13 29.90 -21.15 6.50
C THR A 13 28.48 -21.25 7.07
N ALA A 14 27.72 -20.14 7.17
CA ALA A 14 26.37 -20.14 7.74
C ALA A 14 25.22 -20.12 6.70
N LEU A 15 25.51 -20.10 5.39
CA LEU A 15 24.50 -19.92 4.33
C LEU A 15 24.34 -21.10 3.35
N ARG A 16 24.89 -22.28 3.65
CA ARG A 16 24.83 -23.45 2.73
C ARG A 16 24.15 -24.71 3.27
N GLN A 17 23.30 -24.61 4.28
CA GLN A 17 22.44 -25.72 4.69
C GLN A 17 21.07 -25.23 5.16
N ARG A 18 20.14 -24.95 4.23
CA ARG A 18 18.69 -25.19 4.42
C ARG A 18 18.02 -25.36 3.06
N GLY A 19 17.77 -26.62 2.70
CA GLY A 19 16.76 -26.97 1.70
C GLY A 19 15.34 -26.71 2.25
N PRO A 20 14.31 -26.77 1.39
CA PRO A 20 12.96 -26.36 1.71
C PRO A 20 12.15 -27.47 2.41
N CYS A 21 11.16 -27.06 3.18
CA CYS A 21 10.16 -27.83 3.91
C CYS A 21 10.44 -28.14 5.40
N GLU A 22 9.36 -28.01 6.16
CA GLU A 22 9.17 -28.28 7.59
C GLU A 22 9.68 -27.22 8.57
N LEU A 23 8.73 -26.48 9.15
CA LEU A 23 8.52 -26.40 10.61
C LEU A 23 7.19 -25.65 10.86
N LEU A 24 6.11 -26.43 10.98
CA LEU A 24 4.83 -26.02 11.56
C LEU A 24 4.80 -26.57 12.98
N GLY A 25 4.65 -25.72 14.01
CA GLY A 25 4.46 -26.14 15.40
C GLY A 25 4.64 -25.00 16.40
N PRO A 26 3.91 -25.01 17.54
CA PRO A 26 2.93 -23.95 17.82
C PRO A 26 3.29 -23.06 19.01
N GLY A 27 2.65 -21.88 19.07
CA GLY A 27 2.51 -21.11 20.31
C GLY A 27 2.95 -19.66 20.23
N LEU A 28 2.09 -18.78 19.72
CA LEU A 28 2.09 -17.36 20.10
C LEU A 28 0.65 -16.94 20.33
N ASN A 29 0.34 -16.72 21.60
CA ASN A 29 -0.94 -16.27 22.12
C ASN A 29 -1.39 -14.97 21.44
N SER A 30 -2.70 -14.93 21.20
CA SER A 30 -3.45 -13.86 20.57
C SER A 30 -3.14 -12.48 21.18
N VAL A 31 -2.54 -11.61 20.37
CA VAL A 31 -2.76 -10.16 20.54
C VAL A 31 -4.06 -9.85 19.84
N PHE A 32 -5.14 -9.88 20.62
CA PHE A 32 -6.47 -9.44 20.26
C PHE A 32 -6.40 -7.96 19.89
N VAL A 33 -6.42 -7.65 18.59
CA VAL A 33 -6.64 -6.28 18.12
C VAL A 33 -8.16 -6.03 18.24
N PRO A 34 -8.62 -5.08 19.06
CA PRO A 34 -10.03 -4.79 19.15
C PRO A 34 -10.50 -4.26 17.80
N THR A 35 -11.32 -5.05 17.11
CA THR A 35 -12.13 -4.58 16.00
C THR A 35 -13.05 -3.51 16.56
N GLY A 36 -12.73 -2.23 16.32
CA GLY A 36 -13.62 -1.12 16.62
C GLY A 36 -14.94 -1.35 15.90
N ARG A 37 -15.95 -1.76 16.67
CA ARG A 37 -17.36 -1.73 16.28
C ARG A 37 -17.74 -0.26 16.09
N ASN A 38 -17.65 0.23 14.85
CA ASN A 38 -18.51 1.33 14.45
C ASN A 38 -19.83 0.71 14.03
N ASP A 39 -20.76 0.75 14.97
CA ASP A 39 -22.17 0.41 14.81
C ASP A 39 -22.82 1.52 13.96
N SER A 40 -22.63 1.45 12.64
CA SER A 40 -23.40 2.24 11.69
C SER A 40 -24.47 1.31 11.14
N GLY A 41 -25.73 1.54 11.52
CA GLY A 41 -26.89 0.73 11.13
C GLY A 41 -26.84 0.30 9.67
N GLU A 42 -26.38 -0.92 9.43
CA GLU A 42 -26.37 -1.54 8.12
C GLU A 42 -27.82 -1.91 7.80
N GLU A 43 -28.50 -1.09 7.00
CA GLU A 43 -29.63 -1.57 6.21
C GLU A 43 -29.05 -2.58 5.22
N ASN A 44 -28.87 -3.81 5.69
CA ASN A 44 -28.37 -4.93 4.91
C ASN A 44 -29.35 -5.12 3.77
N VAL A 45 -28.95 -4.80 2.53
CA VAL A 45 -29.68 -5.24 1.34
C VAL A 45 -29.63 -6.77 1.40
N PRO A 46 -30.76 -7.46 1.73
CA PRO A 46 -30.75 -8.90 1.89
C PRO A 46 -30.65 -9.48 0.49
N LEU A 47 -29.43 -9.79 0.07
CA LEU A 47 -29.15 -10.48 -1.17
C LEU A 47 -28.60 -11.83 -0.79
N ASP A 48 -29.22 -12.89 -1.32
CA ASP A 48 -28.62 -14.22 -1.30
C ASP A 48 -27.25 -14.14 -2.00
N LEU A 49 -26.22 -14.80 -1.48
CA LEU A 49 -24.86 -14.68 -2.03
C LEU A 49 -24.69 -15.63 -3.23
N SER A 50 -25.54 -15.50 -4.23
CA SER A 50 -25.53 -16.30 -5.46
C SER A 50 -24.84 -15.54 -6.61
N ARG A 51 -24.30 -16.29 -7.58
CA ARG A 51 -23.67 -15.73 -8.81
C ARG A 51 -24.63 -14.83 -9.61
N GLU A 52 -25.93 -15.10 -9.55
CA GLU A 52 -26.95 -14.39 -10.31
C GLU A 52 -27.11 -12.94 -9.82
N ASN A 53 -26.77 -12.72 -8.54
CA ASN A 53 -26.86 -11.41 -7.90
C ASN A 53 -25.66 -10.50 -8.23
N LEU A 54 -24.58 -11.03 -8.83
CA LEU A 54 -23.45 -10.21 -9.24
C LEU A 54 -23.86 -9.17 -10.31
N ARG A 55 -24.71 -9.57 -11.25
CA ARG A 55 -25.22 -8.65 -12.28
C ARG A 55 -26.00 -7.49 -11.65
N GLU A 56 -26.87 -7.80 -10.71
CA GLU A 56 -27.67 -6.80 -9.99
C GLU A 56 -26.76 -5.84 -9.19
N ILE A 57 -25.79 -6.39 -8.47
CA ILE A 57 -24.81 -5.63 -7.70
C ILE A 57 -24.06 -4.64 -8.60
N LEU A 58 -23.49 -5.11 -9.72
CA LEU A 58 -22.74 -4.25 -10.64
C LEU A 58 -23.62 -3.18 -11.28
N GLN A 59 -24.85 -3.52 -11.66
CA GLN A 59 -25.80 -2.55 -12.22
C GLN A 59 -26.18 -1.45 -11.20
N ASN A 60 -26.48 -1.83 -9.96
CA ASN A 60 -26.88 -0.85 -8.94
C ASN A 60 -25.71 0.04 -8.48
N VAL A 61 -24.48 -0.48 -8.50
CA VAL A 61 -23.27 0.33 -8.27
C VAL A 61 -23.03 1.30 -9.42
N ALA A 62 -23.26 0.88 -10.68
CA ALA A 62 -23.01 1.70 -11.86
C ALA A 62 -24.07 2.78 -12.13
N LYS A 63 -25.30 2.62 -11.63
CA LYS A 63 -26.39 3.60 -11.82
C LYS A 63 -26.05 4.96 -11.18
N GLN A 64 -26.12 6.03 -11.96
CA GLN A 64 -25.88 7.39 -11.44
C GLN A 64 -27.05 7.91 -10.59
N GLN A 65 -28.29 7.67 -11.02
CA GLN A 65 -29.52 8.10 -10.34
C GLN A 65 -30.41 6.91 -9.97
N GLY A 66 -31.33 7.12 -9.02
CA GLY A 66 -32.33 6.11 -8.62
C GLY A 66 -31.85 5.07 -7.59
N VAL A 67 -30.59 5.11 -7.17
CA VAL A 67 -30.05 4.25 -6.09
C VAL A 67 -29.38 5.12 -5.04
N SER A 68 -29.81 5.00 -3.78
CA SER A 68 -29.22 5.75 -2.66
C SER A 68 -27.79 5.32 -2.37
N ASN A 69 -26.98 6.21 -1.80
CA ASN A 69 -25.59 5.92 -1.46
C ASN A 69 -25.47 4.77 -0.45
N MET A 70 -26.41 4.66 0.49
CA MET A 70 -26.46 3.57 1.46
C MET A 70 -26.70 2.21 0.78
N ARG A 71 -27.59 2.14 -0.22
CA ARG A 71 -27.80 0.91 -1.01
C ARG A 71 -26.57 0.56 -1.84
N LYS A 72 -25.93 1.55 -2.49
CA LYS A 72 -24.67 1.33 -3.23
C LYS A 72 -23.59 0.76 -2.33
N LEU A 73 -23.45 1.29 -1.12
CA LEU A 73 -22.54 0.76 -0.09
C LEU A 73 -22.88 -0.69 0.26
N GLY A 74 -24.16 -1.01 0.50
CA GLY A 74 -24.62 -2.37 0.75
C GLY A 74 -24.26 -3.35 -0.38
N HIS A 75 -24.48 -2.96 -1.64
CA HIS A 75 -24.11 -3.76 -2.80
C HIS A 75 -22.58 -3.96 -2.92
N LEU A 76 -21.76 -2.94 -2.64
CA LEU A 76 -20.30 -3.08 -2.62
C LEU A 76 -19.82 -4.02 -1.52
N ASN A 77 -20.46 -4.00 -0.35
CA ASN A 77 -20.16 -4.94 0.72
C ASN A 77 -20.54 -6.37 0.34
N ASN A 78 -21.71 -6.56 -0.28
CA ASN A 78 -22.15 -7.86 -0.78
C ASN A 78 -21.25 -8.38 -1.91
N PHE A 79 -20.74 -7.51 -2.78
CA PHE A 79 -19.73 -7.85 -3.78
C PHE A 79 -18.48 -8.46 -3.15
N VAL A 80 -17.93 -7.82 -2.10
CA VAL A 80 -16.76 -8.32 -1.38
C VAL A 80 -17.06 -9.67 -0.71
N LYS A 81 -18.23 -9.84 -0.10
CA LYS A 81 -18.67 -11.12 0.48
C LYS A 81 -18.72 -12.22 -0.59
N LEU A 82 -19.28 -11.91 -1.77
CA LEU A 82 -19.41 -12.83 -2.89
C LEU A 82 -18.04 -13.24 -3.47
N LEU A 83 -17.11 -12.30 -3.64
CA LEU A 83 -15.74 -12.62 -4.06
C LEU A 83 -15.04 -13.59 -3.10
N CYS A 84 -15.29 -13.43 -1.79
CA CYS A 84 -14.74 -14.31 -0.77
C CYS A 84 -15.37 -15.71 -0.78
N SER A 85 -16.65 -15.85 -1.13
CA SER A 85 -17.35 -17.15 -1.10
C SER A 85 -17.22 -17.93 -2.41
N VAL A 86 -17.46 -17.29 -3.55
CA VAL A 86 -17.52 -17.94 -4.88
C VAL A 86 -16.13 -18.11 -5.50
N GLY A 87 -15.19 -17.27 -5.11
CA GLY A 87 -13.86 -17.18 -5.72
C GLY A 87 -13.80 -16.10 -6.81
N HIS A 88 -12.71 -16.09 -7.57
CA HIS A 88 -12.33 -14.95 -8.41
C HIS A 88 -12.29 -15.27 -9.91
N SER A 89 -12.46 -16.52 -10.33
CA SER A 89 -12.35 -16.86 -11.76
C SER A 89 -13.51 -16.26 -12.57
N GLU A 90 -13.20 -15.71 -13.75
CA GLU A 90 -14.19 -15.12 -14.66
C GLU A 90 -15.32 -16.10 -14.99
N GLU A 91 -15.02 -17.38 -15.17
CA GLU A 91 -16.02 -18.44 -15.39
C GLU A 91 -17.03 -18.57 -14.24
N LYS A 92 -16.58 -18.42 -12.99
CA LYS A 92 -17.43 -18.53 -11.80
C LYS A 92 -18.24 -17.25 -11.58
N LEU A 93 -17.66 -16.10 -11.90
CA LEU A 93 -18.31 -14.80 -11.80
C LEU A 93 -19.29 -14.57 -12.95
N GLY A 94 -19.05 -15.16 -14.12
CA GLY A 94 -19.85 -14.93 -15.34
C GLY A 94 -19.63 -13.55 -15.98
N PHE A 95 -18.56 -12.86 -15.59
CA PHE A 95 -18.17 -11.54 -16.10
C PHE A 95 -16.65 -11.48 -16.26
N THR A 96 -16.19 -10.69 -17.23
CA THR A 96 -14.77 -10.39 -17.39
C THR A 96 -14.30 -9.44 -16.28
N TYR A 97 -13.01 -9.49 -15.95
CA TYR A 97 -12.45 -8.54 -14.98
C TYR A 97 -12.61 -7.10 -15.46
N GLU A 98 -12.48 -6.82 -16.76
CA GLU A 98 -12.67 -5.49 -17.33
C GLU A 98 -14.07 -4.91 -17.03
N GLU A 99 -15.13 -5.68 -17.25
CA GLU A 99 -16.50 -5.25 -16.97
C GLU A 99 -16.68 -4.91 -15.48
N ILE A 100 -16.17 -5.77 -14.60
CA ILE A 100 -16.23 -5.57 -13.15
C ILE A 100 -15.48 -4.28 -12.77
N ILE A 101 -14.27 -4.07 -13.29
CA ILE A 101 -13.45 -2.89 -13.02
C ILE A 101 -14.15 -1.62 -13.52
N ILE A 102 -14.79 -1.66 -14.69
CA ILE A 102 -15.53 -0.53 -15.27
C ILE A 102 -16.73 -0.13 -14.39
N CYS A 103 -17.39 -1.09 -13.74
CA CYS A 103 -18.44 -0.78 -12.77
C CYS A 103 -17.88 -0.22 -11.46
N LEU A 104 -16.82 -0.84 -10.92
CA LEU A 104 -16.21 -0.42 -9.66
C LEU A 104 -15.56 0.97 -9.72
N ARG A 105 -14.97 1.36 -10.86
CA ARG A 105 -14.41 2.72 -11.02
C ARG A 105 -15.46 3.82 -10.84
N LEU A 106 -16.73 3.55 -11.17
CA LEU A 106 -17.82 4.52 -10.99
C LEU A 106 -18.10 4.77 -9.50
N ALA A 107 -17.87 3.77 -8.63
CA ALA A 107 -17.98 3.96 -7.18
C ALA A 107 -16.92 4.94 -6.64
N LEU A 108 -15.73 4.99 -7.25
CA LEU A 108 -14.65 5.92 -6.88
C LEU A 108 -14.95 7.37 -7.28
N LEU A 109 -15.89 7.58 -8.20
CA LEU A 109 -16.36 8.89 -8.63
C LEU A 109 -17.56 9.40 -7.83
N ASN A 110 -18.11 8.60 -6.91
CA ASN A 110 -19.28 8.99 -6.13
C ASN A 110 -18.95 10.12 -5.15
N GLU A 111 -19.90 11.04 -4.91
CA GLU A 111 -19.77 12.14 -3.95
C GLU A 111 -19.66 11.66 -2.50
N ALA A 112 -20.29 10.51 -2.16
CA ALA A 112 -20.23 9.93 -0.82
C ALA A 112 -18.90 9.23 -0.55
N LYS A 113 -18.17 9.70 0.47
CA LYS A 113 -16.87 9.14 0.89
C LYS A 113 -16.95 7.68 1.33
N GLU A 114 -18.07 7.26 1.89
CA GLU A 114 -18.33 5.88 2.32
C GLU A 114 -18.40 4.93 1.12
N VAL A 115 -19.05 5.38 0.04
CA VAL A 115 -19.15 4.61 -1.21
C VAL A 115 -17.79 4.50 -1.88
N ARG A 116 -17.02 5.60 -1.93
CA ARG A 116 -15.64 5.57 -2.45
C ARG A 116 -14.75 4.62 -1.65
N ALA A 117 -14.81 4.68 -0.32
CA ALA A 117 -14.07 3.78 0.56
C ALA A 117 -14.42 2.30 0.33
N ALA A 118 -15.71 1.99 0.15
CA ALA A 118 -16.16 0.64 -0.17
C ALA A 118 -15.73 0.20 -1.58
N GLY A 119 -15.71 1.11 -2.55
CA GLY A 119 -15.17 0.86 -3.90
C GLY A 119 -13.68 0.51 -3.86
N LEU A 120 -12.87 1.29 -3.13
CA LEU A 120 -11.44 1.01 -2.93
C LEU A 120 -11.22 -0.34 -2.23
N ARG A 121 -12.06 -0.67 -1.25
CA ARG A 121 -12.05 -1.99 -0.60
C ARG A 121 -12.36 -3.08 -1.62
N ALA A 122 -13.44 -2.96 -2.39
CA ALA A 122 -13.81 -3.93 -3.43
C ALA A 122 -12.68 -4.17 -4.43
N MET A 123 -12.07 -3.10 -4.95
CA MET A 123 -10.91 -3.18 -5.84
C MET A 123 -9.74 -3.93 -5.21
N ARG A 124 -9.48 -3.73 -3.92
CA ARG A 124 -8.41 -4.45 -3.20
C ARG A 124 -8.65 -5.95 -3.12
N TYR A 125 -9.90 -6.39 -2.97
CA TYR A 125 -10.24 -7.82 -2.97
C TYR A 125 -10.18 -8.42 -4.37
N LEU A 126 -10.52 -7.64 -5.41
CA LEU A 126 -10.44 -8.07 -6.80
C LEU A 126 -8.99 -8.31 -7.26
N ILE A 127 -8.06 -7.42 -6.90
CA ILE A 127 -6.65 -7.50 -7.35
C ILE A 127 -5.91 -8.59 -6.57
N ARG A 128 -5.75 -9.77 -7.19
CA ARG A 128 -5.02 -10.91 -6.60
C ARG A 128 -3.72 -11.26 -7.31
N ASP A 129 -3.62 -10.98 -8.60
CA ASP A 129 -2.48 -11.31 -9.45
C ASP A 129 -2.13 -10.14 -10.40
N SER A 130 -0.99 -10.28 -11.10
CA SER A 130 -0.51 -9.28 -12.04
C SER A 130 -1.48 -9.05 -13.21
N ASN A 131 -2.22 -10.07 -13.66
CA ASN A 131 -3.15 -9.97 -14.79
C ASN A 131 -4.31 -9.02 -14.47
N VAL A 132 -4.94 -9.17 -13.31
CA VAL A 132 -5.99 -8.24 -12.87
C VAL A 132 -5.41 -6.84 -12.64
N LEU A 133 -4.22 -6.74 -12.04
CA LEU A 133 -3.56 -5.45 -11.84
C LEU A 133 -3.30 -4.72 -13.17
N GLU A 134 -2.77 -5.41 -14.18
CA GLU A 134 -2.54 -4.83 -15.51
C GLU A 134 -3.84 -4.31 -16.14
N LYS A 135 -4.95 -5.04 -16.01
CA LYS A 135 -6.27 -4.59 -16.48
C LYS A 135 -6.74 -3.33 -15.75
N VAL A 136 -6.55 -3.26 -14.43
CA VAL A 136 -6.87 -2.07 -13.62
C VAL A 136 -6.07 -0.86 -14.09
N LEU A 137 -4.78 -1.04 -14.37
CA LEU A 137 -3.89 0.03 -14.86
C LEU A 137 -4.22 0.43 -16.30
N ARG A 138 -4.54 -0.54 -17.17
CA ARG A 138 -4.98 -0.28 -18.56
C ARG A 138 -6.25 0.58 -18.60
N LEU A 139 -7.16 0.36 -17.64
CA LEU A 139 -8.40 1.12 -17.49
C LEU A 139 -8.20 2.44 -16.71
N GLN A 140 -6.96 2.84 -16.44
CA GLN A 140 -6.59 4.14 -15.85
C GLN A 140 -7.20 4.41 -14.47
N VAL A 141 -7.46 3.35 -13.70
CA VAL A 141 -8.05 3.49 -12.35
C VAL A 141 -7.04 4.06 -11.34
N ASP A 142 -5.74 3.98 -11.65
CA ASP A 142 -4.66 4.54 -10.84
C ASP A 142 -4.81 6.05 -10.60
N TYR A 143 -5.30 6.82 -11.57
CA TYR A 143 -5.60 8.24 -11.38
C TYR A 143 -6.72 8.49 -10.35
N LEU A 144 -7.74 7.62 -10.34
CA LEU A 144 -8.83 7.71 -9.36
C LEU A 144 -8.34 7.33 -7.95
N ILE A 145 -7.44 6.35 -7.86
CA ILE A 145 -6.81 5.96 -6.60
C ILE A 145 -5.95 7.12 -6.07
N ALA A 146 -5.13 7.74 -6.91
CA ALA A 146 -4.32 8.90 -6.54
C ALA A 146 -5.20 10.06 -6.03
N ARG A 147 -6.29 10.37 -6.73
CA ARG A 147 -7.29 11.36 -6.27
C ARG A 147 -7.84 11.03 -4.87
N CYS A 148 -8.16 9.78 -4.61
CA CYS A 148 -8.67 9.35 -3.29
C CYS A 148 -7.62 9.44 -2.15
N ILE A 149 -6.33 9.52 -2.48
CA ILE A 149 -5.25 9.73 -1.49
C ILE A 149 -5.09 11.22 -1.18
N ASP A 150 -5.17 12.07 -2.20
CA ASP A 150 -4.91 13.53 -2.09
C ASP A 150 -6.06 14.32 -1.47
N ILE A 151 -7.33 13.91 -1.67
CA ILE A 151 -8.48 14.67 -1.14
C ILE A 151 -8.46 14.63 0.40
N GLN A 152 -8.29 15.79 1.04
CA GLN A 152 -8.29 15.94 2.50
C GLN A 152 -9.61 16.56 3.01
N GLN A 153 -10.73 15.83 2.88
CA GLN A 153 -12.07 16.29 3.26
C GLN A 153 -12.73 15.36 4.31
N SER A 154 -12.24 15.32 5.56
CA SER A 154 -12.82 14.47 6.63
C SER A 154 -12.99 12.99 6.25
N ASN A 155 -12.11 12.50 5.38
CA ASN A 155 -12.23 11.21 4.67
C ASN A 155 -11.10 10.24 5.05
N GLU A 156 -10.67 10.25 6.31
CA GLU A 156 -9.58 9.39 6.82
C GLU A 156 -9.81 7.89 6.47
N VAL A 157 -11.06 7.41 6.51
CA VAL A 157 -11.41 6.03 6.17
C VAL A 157 -11.17 5.72 4.69
N GLU A 158 -11.58 6.63 3.79
CA GLU A 158 -11.36 6.52 2.35
C GLU A 158 -9.87 6.45 2.04
N ARG A 159 -9.11 7.43 2.56
CA ARG A 159 -7.65 7.50 2.41
C ARG A 159 -6.98 6.24 2.93
N THR A 160 -7.42 5.73 4.08
CA THR A 160 -6.93 4.46 4.64
C THR A 160 -7.17 3.27 3.69
N GLN A 161 -8.35 3.18 3.05
CA GLN A 161 -8.60 2.12 2.07
C GLN A 161 -7.73 2.28 0.82
N ALA A 162 -7.49 3.51 0.36
CA ALA A 162 -6.60 3.80 -0.77
C ALA A 162 -5.16 3.39 -0.48
N LEU A 163 -4.61 3.75 0.69
CA LEU A 163 -3.26 3.35 1.11
C LEU A 163 -3.13 1.82 1.26
N ARG A 164 -4.16 1.15 1.78
CA ARG A 164 -4.20 -0.34 1.84
C ARG A 164 -4.23 -0.96 0.45
N LEU A 165 -4.95 -0.35 -0.49
CA LEU A 165 -4.97 -0.78 -1.89
C LEU A 165 -3.60 -0.57 -2.56
N ALA A 166 -2.96 0.58 -2.36
CA ALA A 166 -1.60 0.83 -2.85
C ALA A 166 -0.61 -0.23 -2.35
N ARG A 167 -0.62 -0.57 -1.05
CA ARG A 167 0.22 -1.66 -0.50
C ARG A 167 -0.10 -3.03 -1.11
N LYS A 168 -1.38 -3.30 -1.38
CA LYS A 168 -1.77 -4.53 -2.08
C LYS A 168 -1.20 -4.58 -3.49
N MET A 169 -1.21 -3.48 -4.24
CA MET A 169 -0.62 -3.41 -5.58
C MET A 169 0.89 -3.70 -5.54
N ILE A 170 1.62 -3.11 -4.58
CA ILE A 170 3.06 -3.39 -4.35
C ILE A 170 3.31 -4.88 -4.04
N THR A 171 2.43 -5.49 -3.24
CA THR A 171 2.54 -6.90 -2.86
C THR A 171 2.28 -7.84 -4.03
N VAL A 172 1.38 -7.46 -4.94
CA VAL A 172 1.05 -8.24 -6.13
C VAL A 172 2.13 -8.10 -7.20
N ASN A 173 2.48 -6.88 -7.58
CA ASN A 173 3.58 -6.62 -8.51
C ASN A 173 4.07 -5.17 -8.39
N ALA A 174 5.22 -4.97 -7.72
CA ALA A 174 5.81 -3.66 -7.53
C ALA A 174 6.40 -3.03 -8.81
N LEU A 175 6.73 -3.84 -9.82
CA LEU A 175 7.30 -3.34 -11.09
C LEU A 175 6.26 -2.59 -11.92
N LEU A 176 4.99 -2.96 -11.78
CA LEU A 176 3.86 -2.31 -12.44
C LEU A 176 3.29 -1.13 -11.65
N PHE A 177 3.91 -0.75 -10.53
CA PHE A 177 3.34 0.28 -9.67
C PHE A 177 3.27 1.64 -10.38
N PRO A 178 2.09 2.28 -10.45
CA PRO A 178 1.88 3.44 -11.30
C PRO A 178 2.49 4.71 -10.71
N SER A 179 3.08 5.54 -11.58
CA SER A 179 3.67 6.83 -11.20
C SER A 179 2.65 7.82 -10.62
N SER A 180 1.38 7.75 -11.02
CA SER A 180 0.30 8.60 -10.50
C SER A 180 0.14 8.45 -8.99
N VAL A 181 0.05 7.21 -8.51
CA VAL A 181 -0.04 6.88 -7.08
C VAL A 181 1.28 7.18 -6.38
N THR A 182 2.43 6.93 -7.00
CA THR A 182 3.74 7.32 -6.45
C THR A 182 3.82 8.82 -6.19
N ASN A 183 3.41 9.65 -7.16
CA ASN A 183 3.44 11.11 -7.02
C ASN A 183 2.52 11.59 -5.90
N SER A 184 1.31 11.04 -5.80
CA SER A 184 0.36 11.37 -4.72
C SER A 184 0.92 11.00 -3.34
N LEU A 185 1.52 9.81 -3.18
CA LEU A 185 2.18 9.42 -1.93
C LEU A 185 3.33 10.36 -1.55
N ILE A 186 4.14 10.76 -2.54
CA ILE A 186 5.26 11.69 -2.36
C ILE A 186 4.77 13.08 -1.96
N ALA A 187 3.72 13.58 -2.61
CA ALA A 187 3.12 14.87 -2.28
C ALA A 187 2.63 14.90 -0.83
N VAL A 188 1.86 13.89 -0.41
CA VAL A 188 1.42 13.76 1.00
C VAL A 188 2.62 13.63 1.95
N GLY A 189 3.68 12.92 1.54
CA GLY A 189 4.90 12.77 2.34
C GLY A 189 5.69 14.06 2.52
N ASN A 190 5.71 14.95 1.52
CA ASN A 190 6.46 16.20 1.55
C ASN A 190 5.70 17.32 2.28
N ASP A 191 4.44 17.56 1.89
CA ASP A 191 3.68 18.73 2.35
C ASP A 191 2.83 18.42 3.59
N GLY A 192 2.48 17.15 3.81
CA GLY A 192 1.59 16.75 4.89
C GLY A 192 2.13 17.03 6.31
N LEU A 193 3.44 17.21 6.48
CA LEU A 193 4.01 17.63 7.78
C LEU A 193 3.61 19.06 8.14
N HIS A 194 3.57 19.96 7.14
CA HIS A 194 3.11 21.33 7.32
C HIS A 194 1.60 21.37 7.57
N GLU A 195 0.86 20.49 6.91
CA GLU A 195 -0.61 20.39 7.02
C GLU A 195 -1.08 19.55 8.23
N ARG A 196 -0.16 19.06 9.06
CA ARG A 196 -0.43 18.16 10.21
C ARG A 196 -1.24 16.92 9.82
N ASP A 197 -1.02 16.41 8.62
CA ASP A 197 -1.70 15.23 8.10
C ASP A 197 -1.24 13.96 8.84
N ARG A 198 -2.21 13.23 9.39
CA ARG A 198 -1.99 11.98 10.14
C ARG A 198 -1.50 10.84 9.23
N MET A 199 -1.71 10.95 7.92
CA MET A 199 -1.36 9.90 6.95
C MET A 199 0.08 9.99 6.44
N VAL A 200 0.85 11.04 6.76
CA VAL A 200 2.24 11.23 6.31
C VAL A 200 3.09 9.99 6.59
N ARG A 201 3.10 9.51 7.84
CA ARG A 201 3.92 8.37 8.23
C ARG A 201 3.53 7.09 7.49
N ALA A 202 2.23 6.91 7.24
CA ALA A 202 1.75 5.78 6.47
C ALA A 202 2.20 5.86 5.00
N CYS A 203 2.14 7.05 4.40
CA CYS A 203 2.61 7.27 3.01
C CYS A 203 4.11 7.05 2.90
N VAL A 204 4.93 7.63 3.79
CA VAL A 204 6.38 7.44 3.81
C VAL A 204 6.73 5.96 3.98
N ALA A 205 6.05 5.22 4.85
CA ALA A 205 6.26 3.78 5.01
C ALA A 205 5.98 3.00 3.71
N ILE A 206 4.96 3.39 2.93
CA ILE A 206 4.65 2.78 1.63
C ILE A 206 5.73 3.13 0.59
N ILE A 207 6.21 4.38 0.58
CA ILE A 207 7.32 4.81 -0.30
C ILE A 207 8.58 3.99 0.03
N CYS A 208 8.89 3.76 1.31
CA CYS A 208 10.00 2.88 1.71
C CYS A 208 9.79 1.44 1.22
N GLU A 209 8.59 0.86 1.41
CA GLU A 209 8.28 -0.49 0.94
C GLU A 209 8.44 -0.60 -0.60
N LEU A 210 7.98 0.40 -1.34
CA LEU A 210 8.13 0.49 -2.79
C LEU A 210 9.60 0.64 -3.19
N SER A 211 10.38 1.44 -2.48
CA SER A 211 11.80 1.69 -2.77
C SER A 211 12.62 0.41 -2.74
N LEU A 212 12.31 -0.51 -1.81
CA LEU A 212 13.01 -1.78 -1.70
C LEU A 212 12.68 -2.75 -2.86
N LYS A 213 11.50 -2.64 -3.47
CA LYS A 213 11.02 -3.55 -4.52
C LYS A 213 11.15 -2.99 -5.94
N ASN A 214 10.98 -1.68 -6.10
CA ASN A 214 11.09 -0.94 -7.34
C ASN A 214 11.71 0.44 -7.07
N PRO A 215 13.04 0.50 -6.87
CA PRO A 215 13.73 1.76 -6.56
C PRO A 215 13.68 2.77 -7.72
N VAL A 216 13.56 2.28 -8.95
CA VAL A 216 13.60 3.10 -10.18
C VAL A 216 12.46 4.10 -10.20
N VAL A 217 11.21 3.64 -9.98
CA VAL A 217 10.03 4.52 -10.02
C VAL A 217 10.07 5.56 -8.91
N VAL A 218 10.58 5.20 -7.72
CA VAL A 218 10.68 6.13 -6.59
C VAL A 218 11.74 7.19 -6.87
N ALA A 219 12.91 6.78 -7.34
CA ALA A 219 14.02 7.69 -7.65
C ALA A 219 13.65 8.69 -8.75
N GLN A 220 13.02 8.22 -9.84
CA GLN A 220 12.59 9.07 -10.95
C GLN A 220 11.57 10.14 -10.52
N ARG A 221 10.77 9.86 -9.48
CA ARG A 221 9.78 10.79 -8.94
C ARG A 221 10.28 11.59 -7.73
N GLY A 222 11.56 11.43 -7.35
CA GLY A 222 12.16 12.15 -6.24
C GLY A 222 11.78 11.65 -4.84
N GLY A 223 11.20 10.45 -4.71
CA GLY A 223 10.72 9.94 -3.43
C GLY A 223 11.82 9.64 -2.39
N LEU A 224 13.08 9.48 -2.82
CA LEU A 224 14.23 9.34 -1.91
C LEU A 224 14.45 10.61 -1.08
N SER A 225 14.31 11.78 -1.71
CA SER A 225 14.38 13.06 -1.01
C SER A 225 13.30 13.21 0.06
N THR A 226 12.09 12.70 -0.21
CA THR A 226 10.97 12.64 0.75
C THR A 226 11.28 11.76 1.94
N ILE A 227 11.88 10.58 1.72
CA ILE A 227 12.32 9.70 2.82
C ILE A 227 13.35 10.42 3.68
N LEU A 228 14.37 11.02 3.07
CA LEU A 228 15.46 11.71 3.78
C LEU A 228 14.95 12.88 4.62
N ARG A 229 14.06 13.71 4.06
CA ARG A 229 13.39 14.79 4.79
C ARG A 229 12.55 14.24 5.95
N SER A 230 11.83 13.13 5.75
CA SER A 230 11.08 12.52 6.84
C SER A 230 11.98 12.04 8.00
N VAL A 231 13.24 11.69 7.76
CA VAL A 231 14.19 11.35 8.84
C VAL A 231 14.63 12.59 9.63
N THR A 232 14.81 13.73 8.95
CA THR A 232 15.19 14.99 9.62
C THR A 232 14.07 15.50 10.51
N ASP A 233 12.81 15.27 10.14
CA ASP A 233 11.65 15.83 10.84
C ASP A 233 11.07 14.87 11.91
N CYS A 234 11.31 13.57 11.75
CA CYS A 234 10.82 12.58 12.71
C CYS A 234 11.67 12.55 14.00
N GLN A 235 10.99 12.53 15.14
CA GLN A 235 11.59 12.46 16.48
C GLN A 235 11.64 11.02 17.03
N LEU A 236 10.94 10.08 16.40
CA LEU A 236 10.82 8.70 16.87
C LEU A 236 12.00 7.85 16.35
N SER A 237 12.90 7.47 17.26
CA SER A 237 14.15 6.75 16.96
C SER A 237 13.93 5.49 16.10
N ARG A 238 12.97 4.62 16.47
CA ARG A 238 12.67 3.39 15.72
C ARG A 238 12.21 3.63 14.28
N ILE A 239 11.46 4.71 14.05
CA ILE A 239 11.00 5.06 12.69
C ILE A 239 12.19 5.57 11.88
N ASN A 240 13.00 6.47 12.46
CA ASN A 240 14.20 6.97 11.80
C ASN A 240 15.16 5.85 11.42
N GLU A 241 15.37 4.87 12.31
CA GLU A 241 16.19 3.69 12.02
C GLU A 241 15.67 2.91 10.81
N ALA A 242 14.36 2.69 10.70
CA ALA A 242 13.76 2.01 9.56
C ALA A 242 13.91 2.80 8.25
N LEU A 243 13.73 4.13 8.29
CA LEU A 243 13.92 5.01 7.13
C LEU A 243 15.39 5.01 6.67
N ILE A 244 16.33 5.16 7.60
CA ILE A 244 17.77 5.12 7.33
C ILE A 244 18.18 3.76 6.76
N THR A 245 17.68 2.66 7.34
CA THR A 245 17.94 1.30 6.84
C THR A 245 17.54 1.16 5.38
N THR A 246 16.42 1.77 4.97
CA THR A 246 15.98 1.77 3.57
C THR A 246 16.99 2.50 2.68
N VAL A 247 17.45 3.69 3.07
CA VAL A 247 18.45 4.47 2.32
C VAL A 247 19.78 3.72 2.22
N LEU A 248 20.26 3.15 3.32
CA LEU A 248 21.50 2.37 3.36
C LEU A 248 21.42 1.13 2.47
N HIS A 249 20.26 0.45 2.46
CA HIS A 249 20.03 -0.69 1.57
C HIS A 249 20.17 -0.30 0.09
N LEU A 250 19.61 0.84 -0.31
CA LEU A 250 19.73 1.35 -1.67
C LEU A 250 21.16 1.76 -2.03
N LEU A 251 21.94 2.27 -1.08
CA LEU A 251 23.35 2.62 -1.29
C LEU A 251 24.26 1.39 -1.41
N ASN A 252 23.88 0.27 -0.79
CA ASN A 252 24.70 -0.93 -0.73
C ASN A 252 24.82 -1.65 -2.08
N HIS A 253 23.80 -1.56 -2.95
CA HIS A 253 23.80 -2.27 -4.23
C HIS A 253 24.18 -1.34 -5.40
N PRO A 254 25.14 -1.73 -6.29
CA PRO A 254 25.61 -0.85 -7.36
C PRO A 254 24.50 -0.39 -8.33
N HIS A 255 23.54 -1.26 -8.65
CA HIS A 255 22.39 -0.93 -9.50
C HIS A 255 21.40 0.07 -8.88
N THR A 256 21.35 0.19 -7.55
CA THR A 256 20.46 1.13 -6.86
C THR A 256 21.19 2.38 -6.38
N ARG A 257 22.52 2.29 -6.19
CA ARG A 257 23.37 3.40 -5.77
C ARG A 257 23.38 4.56 -6.75
N GLN A 258 23.20 4.30 -8.05
CA GLN A 258 23.09 5.34 -9.10
C GLN A 258 21.89 6.28 -8.89
N TYR A 259 20.89 5.87 -8.11
CA TYR A 259 19.70 6.67 -7.86
C TYR A 259 19.84 7.64 -6.67
N VAL A 260 20.85 7.44 -5.83
CA VAL A 260 21.14 8.30 -4.68
C VAL A 260 22.16 9.34 -5.13
N ARG A 261 21.77 10.62 -5.21
CA ARG A 261 22.65 11.69 -5.69
C ARG A 261 23.61 12.11 -4.57
N SER A 262 24.91 11.99 -4.85
CA SER A 262 26.02 12.03 -3.90
C SER A 262 26.16 13.34 -3.09
N ASP A 263 25.57 14.45 -3.53
CA ASP A 263 26.01 15.78 -3.07
C ASP A 263 25.10 16.35 -1.96
N VAL A 264 23.79 16.09 -2.02
CA VAL A 264 22.79 16.63 -1.06
C VAL A 264 22.30 15.56 -0.09
N GLU A 265 22.28 14.29 -0.52
CA GLU A 265 21.72 13.19 0.27
C GLU A 265 22.72 12.63 1.30
N LEU A 266 24.04 12.75 1.05
CA LEU A 266 25.09 12.39 2.01
C LEU A 266 25.25 13.40 3.16
N GLU A 267 25.06 14.70 2.90
CA GLU A 267 25.15 15.72 3.96
C GLU A 267 24.06 15.47 5.02
N VAL A 268 22.87 15.07 4.59
CA VAL A 268 21.79 14.62 5.49
C VAL A 268 22.26 13.42 6.31
N LEU A 269 22.90 12.41 5.71
CA LEU A 269 23.45 11.27 6.46
C LEU A 269 24.46 11.71 7.53
N THR A 270 25.32 12.69 7.26
CA THR A 270 26.25 13.21 8.28
C THR A 270 25.54 13.93 9.43
N ARG A 271 24.50 14.72 9.13
CA ARG A 271 23.62 15.33 10.15
C ARG A 271 22.83 14.28 10.93
N LEU A 272 22.46 13.16 10.29
CA LEU A 272 21.77 12.04 10.92
C LEU A 272 22.64 11.28 11.91
N SER A 273 23.94 11.09 11.62
CA SER A 273 24.88 10.54 12.61
C SER A 273 24.93 11.39 13.87
N LEU A 274 25.04 12.72 13.75
CA LEU A 274 24.98 13.66 14.89
C LEU A 274 23.65 13.55 15.66
N LYS A 275 22.52 13.45 14.97
CA LYS A 275 21.19 13.31 15.58
C LYS A 275 21.03 11.98 16.32
N MET A 276 21.54 10.88 15.75
CA MET A 276 21.48 9.56 16.37
C MET A 276 22.40 9.45 17.60
N PHE A 277 23.56 10.13 17.59
CA PHE A 277 24.38 10.31 18.81
C PHE A 277 23.61 11.09 19.89
N SER A 278 22.93 12.18 19.51
CA SER A 278 22.15 12.99 20.47
C SER A 278 20.93 12.25 21.06
N LEU A 279 20.29 11.34 20.31
CA LEU A 279 19.13 10.55 20.77
C LEU A 279 19.52 9.35 21.65
N LYS A 280 20.78 8.91 21.65
CA LYS A 280 21.29 7.87 22.56
C LYS A 280 21.83 8.44 23.88
N CYS A 281 21.97 9.76 23.99
CA CYS A 281 22.48 10.45 25.18
C CYS A 281 21.37 10.96 26.12
N VAL A 282 20.12 10.51 25.95
CA VAL A 282 18.98 10.76 26.85
C VAL A 282 18.39 9.41 27.23
#